data_AF-A0A950BFE0-F1
#
_entry.id   AF-A0A950BFE0-F1
#
_cell.length_a   1.000
_cell.length_b   1.000
_cell.length_c   1.000
_cell.angle_alpha   90.00
_cell.angle_beta   90.00
_cell.angle_gamma   90.00
#
_symmetry.space_group_name_H-M   'P 1'
#
loop_
_entity.id
_entity.type
_entity.pdbx_description
1 polymer ?
#
loop_
_entity_poly.entity_id
_entity_poly.type
_entity_poly.pdbx_seq_one_letter_code
_entity_poly.pdbx_strand_id
1 'polypeptide(L)'
;MSFVIVIAALAFLMFVAYRGYSVILFAPIAALGAVLLIEPAAVAPVFSGIFMEKMVGFVKLYFPVFLLGAVFGKVIELSGFSEAIVHAAIRYIGRSRANAVIVAVCALLTYGGVSLFVVVFAVYPFAAELYRQSNIPKRLMPGAIALGAFTFTMDSLPGTPQIQNIIPTTFFKTTAWAAPWLGVIGSLFIIVVGLSYLEWRRRSAMAKGEGYGTSLVNEPDRVETGNLPHPALAIAPLVFVGVANFVLTKWIPQWYGESFTVAPDVLPGIHAPVTVAVKSVVAIWAVQGALLLGILLVIATAFGRVKARFATGTKMAVSGALLATLNTASEYGFGGVISALPGFIVIGNALKAIPNPLVNAAVSVSALAGITGSASGGMSIALAAMSDTFIKTAQTMHIPMEVLH
;
A
#
# COMPACT_ATOMS: atom_id res chain seq x y z
N MET A 1 -8.83 -17.62 29.95
CA MET A 1 -8.84 -16.15 30.20
C MET A 1 -7.96 -15.40 29.20
N SER A 2 -6.68 -15.74 29.06
CA SER A 2 -5.73 -15.10 28.11
C SER A 2 -6.19 -15.07 26.65
N PHE A 3 -6.80 -16.14 26.13
CA PHE A 3 -7.37 -16.16 24.78
C PHE A 3 -8.49 -15.12 24.58
N VAL A 4 -9.41 -15.02 25.54
CA VAL A 4 -10.52 -14.05 25.50
C VAL A 4 -9.97 -12.62 25.54
N ILE A 5 -8.91 -12.37 26.30
CA ILE A 5 -8.25 -11.06 26.35
C ILE A 5 -7.69 -10.66 24.98
N VAL A 6 -7.05 -11.59 24.27
CA VAL A 6 -6.53 -11.33 22.91
C VAL A 6 -7.67 -11.02 21.92
N ILE A 7 -8.74 -11.83 21.93
CA ILE A 7 -9.90 -11.61 21.07
C ILE A 7 -10.58 -10.28 21.40
N ALA A 8 -10.71 -9.94 22.68
CA ALA A 8 -11.28 -8.67 23.11
C ALA A 8 -10.45 -7.48 22.63
N ALA A 9 -9.12 -7.56 22.70
CA ALA A 9 -8.23 -6.51 22.20
C ALA A 9 -8.35 -6.31 20.68
N LEU A 10 -8.41 -7.40 19.91
CA LEU A 10 -8.66 -7.38 18.47
C LEU A 10 -10.02 -6.77 18.13
N ALA A 11 -11.08 -7.24 18.81
CA ALA A 11 -12.44 -6.77 18.59
C ALA A 11 -12.61 -5.28 18.97
N PHE A 12 -11.95 -4.84 20.04
CA PHE A 12 -11.94 -3.44 20.46
C PHE A 12 -11.26 -2.55 19.41
N LEU A 13 -10.05 -2.93 18.95
CA LEU A 13 -9.33 -2.16 17.94
C LEU A 13 -10.15 -2.04 16.65
N MET A 14 -10.78 -3.14 16.22
CA MET A 14 -11.68 -3.17 15.08
C MET A 14 -12.88 -2.23 15.26
N PHE A 15 -13.59 -2.34 16.37
CA PHE A 15 -14.76 -1.49 16.64
C PHE A 15 -14.42 -0.01 16.55
N VAL A 16 -13.29 0.39 17.13
CA VAL A 16 -12.81 1.77 17.15
C VAL A 16 -12.37 2.24 15.76
N ALA A 17 -11.66 1.40 14.99
CA ALA A 17 -11.26 1.70 13.61
C ALA A 17 -12.48 1.93 12.69
N TYR A 18 -13.50 1.06 12.76
CA TYR A 18 -14.73 1.20 11.99
C TYR A 18 -15.56 2.43 12.37
N ARG A 19 -15.39 2.96 13.59
CA ARG A 19 -16.00 4.23 14.04
C ARG A 19 -15.21 5.47 13.60
N GLY A 20 -14.08 5.30 12.91
CA GLY A 20 -13.27 6.41 12.38
C GLY A 20 -12.32 7.03 13.41
N TYR A 21 -12.10 6.39 14.54
CA TYR A 21 -11.09 6.85 15.52
C TYR A 21 -9.67 6.49 15.05
N SER A 22 -8.69 7.25 15.54
CA SER A 22 -7.28 7.08 15.17
C SER A 22 -6.70 5.77 15.69
N VAL A 23 -6.30 4.89 14.77
CA VAL A 23 -5.63 3.62 15.11
C VAL A 23 -4.28 3.89 15.79
N ILE A 24 -3.60 4.99 15.45
CA ILE A 24 -2.36 5.44 16.13
C ILE A 24 -2.58 5.53 17.65
N LEU A 25 -3.72 6.07 18.08
CA LEU A 25 -4.05 6.27 19.49
C LEU A 25 -4.51 4.97 20.16
N PHE A 26 -5.38 4.20 19.50
CA PHE A 26 -6.07 3.09 20.15
C PHE A 26 -5.38 1.74 20.04
N ALA A 27 -4.48 1.54 19.07
CA ALA A 27 -3.64 0.35 18.99
C ALA A 27 -2.78 0.13 20.26
N PRO A 28 -2.03 1.13 20.79
CA PRO A 28 -1.30 0.94 22.05
C PRO A 28 -2.23 0.75 23.24
N ILE A 29 -3.39 1.43 23.28
CA ILE A 29 -4.39 1.25 24.36
C ILE A 29 -4.89 -0.20 24.37
N ALA A 30 -5.24 -0.75 23.20
CA ALA A 30 -5.72 -2.12 23.06
C ALA A 30 -4.64 -3.14 23.44
N ALA A 31 -3.43 -2.97 22.91
CA ALA A 31 -2.29 -3.86 23.18
C ALA A 31 -1.90 -3.85 24.67
N LEU A 32 -1.71 -2.68 25.26
CA LEU A 32 -1.28 -2.55 26.65
C LEU A 32 -2.40 -2.87 27.63
N GLY A 33 -3.66 -2.63 27.27
CA GLY A 33 -4.81 -3.11 28.04
C GLY A 33 -4.83 -4.64 28.12
N ALA A 34 -4.50 -5.33 27.03
CA ALA A 34 -4.37 -6.79 27.03
C ALA A 34 -3.23 -7.28 27.93
N VAL A 35 -2.08 -6.58 27.90
CA VAL A 35 -0.94 -6.88 28.79
C VAL A 35 -1.31 -6.64 30.25
N LEU A 36 -1.97 -5.52 30.55
CA LEU A 36 -2.41 -5.15 31.90
C LEU A 36 -3.30 -6.24 32.53
N LEU A 37 -4.19 -6.85 31.75
CA LEU A 37 -5.08 -7.91 32.22
C LEU A 37 -4.37 -9.27 32.42
N ILE A 38 -3.16 -9.43 31.90
CA ILE A 38 -2.38 -10.67 32.00
C ILE A 38 -1.28 -10.53 33.05
N GLU A 39 -0.45 -9.50 32.92
CA GLU A 39 0.68 -9.20 33.79
C GLU A 39 0.86 -7.68 33.91
N PRO A 40 0.26 -7.03 34.93
CA PRO A 40 0.31 -5.57 35.10
C PRO A 40 1.72 -4.99 35.13
N ALA A 41 2.68 -5.70 35.73
CA ALA A 41 4.07 -5.23 35.83
C ALA A 41 4.77 -5.16 34.46
N ALA A 42 4.27 -5.89 33.46
CA ALA A 42 4.86 -5.95 32.13
C ALA A 42 4.45 -4.81 31.19
N VAL A 43 3.47 -3.96 31.55
CA VAL A 43 2.94 -2.92 30.66
C VAL A 43 4.01 -1.98 30.12
N ALA A 44 4.83 -1.39 31.00
CA ALA A 44 5.87 -0.44 30.58
C ALA A 44 7.03 -1.12 29.80
N PRO A 45 7.55 -2.29 30.25
CA PRO A 45 8.53 -3.05 29.46
C PRO A 45 8.01 -3.48 28.08
N VAL A 46 6.77 -3.96 27.99
CA VAL A 46 6.17 -4.39 26.71
C VAL A 46 5.90 -3.21 25.78
N PHE A 47 5.49 -2.05 26.33
CA PHE A 47 5.37 -0.83 25.54
C PHE A 47 6.71 -0.45 24.90
N SER A 48 7.77 -0.38 25.69
CA SER A 48 9.07 0.10 25.21
C SER A 48 9.81 -0.93 24.35
N GLY A 49 9.85 -2.18 24.80
CA GLY A 49 10.66 -3.26 24.20
C GLY A 49 9.95 -4.10 23.15
N ILE A 50 8.63 -3.97 22.97
CA ILE A 50 7.91 -4.68 21.90
C ILE A 50 7.15 -3.70 21.04
N PHE A 51 6.20 -2.95 21.61
CA PHE A 51 5.34 -2.08 20.83
C PHE A 51 6.15 -1.01 20.08
N MET A 52 6.98 -0.25 20.80
CA MET A 52 7.77 0.84 20.22
C MET A 52 8.87 0.32 19.31
N GLU A 53 9.53 -0.80 19.63
CA GLU A 53 10.54 -1.39 18.74
C GLU A 53 9.94 -1.80 17.39
N LYS A 54 8.79 -2.48 17.40
CA LYS A 54 8.08 -2.86 16.16
C LYS A 54 7.65 -1.62 15.39
N MET A 55 7.02 -0.65 16.07
CA MET A 55 6.59 0.61 15.45
C MET A 55 7.77 1.33 14.78
N VAL A 56 8.88 1.53 15.48
CA VAL A 56 10.09 2.19 14.95
C VAL A 56 10.71 1.37 13.83
N GLY A 57 10.73 0.04 13.95
CA GLY A 57 11.20 -0.86 12.90
C GLY A 57 10.43 -0.68 11.58
N PHE A 58 9.10 -0.55 11.67
CA PHE A 58 8.26 -0.27 10.51
C PHE A 58 8.57 1.11 9.92
N VAL A 59 8.62 2.16 10.75
CA VAL A 59 8.93 3.53 10.32
C VAL A 59 10.30 3.57 9.64
N LYS A 60 11.33 2.96 10.24
CA LYS A 60 12.69 2.90 9.71
C LYS A 60 12.74 2.30 8.30
N LEU A 61 12.00 1.23 8.06
CA LEU A 61 12.02 0.52 6.78
C LEU A 61 11.18 1.22 5.71
N TYR A 62 9.97 1.68 6.06
CA TYR A 62 8.96 1.99 5.06
C TYR A 62 8.60 3.47 4.96
N PHE A 63 8.89 4.29 5.98
CA PHE A 63 8.60 5.73 5.92
C PHE A 63 9.17 6.41 4.66
N PRO A 64 10.41 6.13 4.22
CA PRO A 64 10.93 6.77 3.01
C PRO A 64 10.14 6.40 1.75
N VAL A 65 9.64 5.16 1.65
CA VAL A 65 8.80 4.72 0.51
C VAL A 65 7.47 5.47 0.52
N PHE A 66 6.81 5.57 1.68
CA PHE A 66 5.58 6.35 1.83
C PHE A 66 5.78 7.83 1.48
N LEU A 67 6.86 8.43 1.99
CA LEU A 67 7.18 9.83 1.75
C LEU A 67 7.42 10.11 0.27
N LEU A 68 8.30 9.33 -0.37
CA LEU A 68 8.64 9.50 -1.78
C LEU A 68 7.44 9.21 -2.67
N GLY A 69 6.62 8.19 -2.38
CA GLY A 69 5.40 7.89 -3.15
C GLY A 69 4.35 9.00 -3.03
N ALA A 70 4.20 9.61 -1.85
CA ALA A 70 3.32 10.74 -1.64
C ALA A 70 3.81 12.00 -2.35
N VAL A 71 5.11 12.33 -2.24
CA VAL A 71 5.72 13.47 -2.94
C VAL A 71 5.66 13.27 -4.45
N PHE A 72 5.98 12.08 -4.95
CA PHE A 72 5.88 11.72 -6.35
C PHE A 72 4.45 11.91 -6.87
N GLY A 73 3.46 11.35 -6.17
CA GLY A 73 2.06 11.57 -6.51
C GLY A 73 1.67 13.05 -6.53
N LYS A 74 2.18 13.83 -5.57
CA LYS A 74 1.88 15.26 -5.52
C LYS A 74 2.51 16.05 -6.64
N VAL A 75 3.75 15.74 -7.06
CA VAL A 75 4.34 16.42 -8.22
C VAL A 75 3.66 16.01 -9.53
N ILE A 76 3.19 14.77 -9.64
CA ILE A 76 2.35 14.31 -10.76
C ILE A 76 1.05 15.13 -10.83
N GLU A 77 0.37 15.33 -9.70
CA GLU A 77 -0.81 16.21 -9.61
C GLU A 77 -0.47 17.66 -9.99
N LEU A 78 0.53 18.27 -9.36
CA LEU A 78 0.90 19.68 -9.61
C LEU A 78 1.38 19.95 -11.04
N SER A 79 1.90 18.93 -11.73
CA SER A 79 2.39 19.04 -13.11
C SER A 79 1.27 19.04 -14.16
N GLY A 80 0.04 18.68 -13.80
CA GLY A 80 -1.05 18.46 -14.74
C GLY A 80 -0.99 17.09 -15.44
N PHE A 81 -0.13 16.17 -15.00
CA PHE A 81 0.08 14.88 -15.64
C PHE A 81 -1.08 13.92 -15.40
N SER A 82 -1.67 13.92 -14.20
CA SER A 82 -2.87 13.13 -13.91
C SER A 82 -4.00 13.46 -14.89
N GLU A 83 -4.24 14.74 -15.11
CA GLU A 83 -5.28 15.28 -15.98
C GLU A 83 -5.02 14.93 -17.45
N ALA A 84 -3.77 15.03 -17.91
CA ALA A 84 -3.37 14.61 -19.25
C ALA A 84 -3.56 13.09 -19.48
N ILE A 85 -3.21 12.27 -18.48
CA ILE A 85 -3.40 10.80 -18.53
C ILE A 85 -4.88 10.45 -18.61
N VAL A 86 -5.72 11.06 -17.76
CA VAL A 86 -7.16 10.83 -17.77
C VAL A 86 -7.75 11.21 -19.13
N HIS A 87 -7.43 12.39 -19.65
CA HIS A 87 -7.94 12.86 -20.93
C HIS A 87 -7.53 11.93 -22.08
N ALA A 88 -6.29 11.44 -22.07
CA ALA A 88 -5.83 10.45 -23.04
C ALA A 88 -6.57 9.11 -22.90
N ALA A 89 -6.77 8.60 -21.69
CA ALA A 89 -7.50 7.36 -21.45
C ALA A 89 -8.95 7.46 -21.96
N ILE A 90 -9.63 8.58 -21.71
CA ILE A 90 -10.97 8.85 -22.25
C ILE A 90 -10.96 8.85 -23.78
N ARG A 91 -9.95 9.48 -24.40
CA ARG A 91 -9.81 9.56 -25.86
C ARG A 91 -9.63 8.19 -26.52
N TYR A 92 -8.81 7.31 -25.94
CA TYR A 92 -8.46 6.02 -26.55
C TYR A 92 -9.42 4.87 -26.18
N ILE A 93 -9.88 4.81 -24.93
CA ILE A 93 -10.77 3.72 -24.46
C ILE A 93 -12.24 4.05 -24.78
N GLY A 94 -12.60 5.34 -24.75
CA GLY A 94 -13.93 5.84 -25.05
C GLY A 94 -14.79 6.12 -23.81
N ARG A 95 -15.57 7.21 -23.89
CA ARG A 95 -16.44 7.68 -22.78
C ARG A 95 -17.51 6.68 -22.36
N SER A 96 -17.98 5.83 -23.27
CA SER A 96 -19.00 4.80 -23.00
C SER A 96 -18.51 3.69 -22.05
N ARG A 97 -17.20 3.56 -21.85
CA ARG A 97 -16.57 2.53 -21.01
C ARG A 97 -16.04 3.12 -19.70
N ALA A 98 -16.88 3.87 -18.99
CA ALA A 98 -16.49 4.63 -17.80
C ALA A 98 -15.70 3.82 -16.75
N ASN A 99 -16.21 2.64 -16.37
CA ASN A 99 -15.52 1.75 -15.41
C ASN A 99 -14.11 1.38 -15.88
N ALA A 100 -13.96 1.01 -17.16
CA ALA A 100 -12.68 0.59 -17.72
C ALA A 100 -11.68 1.76 -17.79
N VAL A 101 -12.14 2.96 -18.15
CA VAL A 101 -11.32 4.18 -18.17
C VAL A 101 -10.78 4.47 -16.76
N ILE A 102 -11.66 4.49 -15.75
CA ILE A 102 -11.27 4.81 -14.37
C ILE A 102 -10.29 3.76 -13.84
N VAL A 103 -10.60 2.47 -14.03
CA VAL A 103 -9.72 1.38 -13.60
C VAL A 103 -8.34 1.48 -14.27
N ALA A 104 -8.28 1.75 -15.58
CA ALA A 104 -7.03 1.88 -16.30
C ALA A 104 -6.19 3.08 -15.83
N VAL A 105 -6.81 4.24 -15.59
CA VAL A 105 -6.10 5.42 -15.08
C VAL A 105 -5.60 5.19 -13.66
N CYS A 106 -6.46 4.70 -12.78
CA CYS A 106 -6.06 4.34 -11.41
C CYS A 106 -4.88 3.37 -11.44
N ALA A 107 -4.96 2.31 -12.25
CA ALA A 107 -3.91 1.32 -12.37
C ALA A 107 -2.59 1.89 -12.89
N LEU A 108 -2.64 2.76 -13.89
CA LEU A 108 -1.44 3.41 -14.43
C LEU A 108 -0.76 4.29 -13.37
N LEU A 109 -1.53 5.08 -12.64
CA LEU A 109 -1.01 5.96 -11.59
C LEU A 109 -0.44 5.16 -10.42
N THR A 110 -1.18 4.19 -9.89
CA THR A 110 -0.72 3.38 -8.74
C THR A 110 0.46 2.50 -9.11
N TYR A 111 0.42 1.79 -10.24
CA TYR A 111 1.56 0.97 -10.65
C TYR A 111 2.79 1.83 -10.96
N GLY A 112 2.59 3.05 -11.46
CA GLY A 112 3.64 4.04 -11.66
C GLY A 112 4.25 4.62 -10.38
N GLY A 113 3.73 4.27 -9.20
CA GLY A 113 4.27 4.70 -7.90
C GLY A 113 3.59 5.90 -7.28
N VAL A 114 2.49 6.38 -7.86
CA VAL A 114 1.64 7.38 -7.20
C VAL A 114 0.97 6.74 -5.98
N SER A 115 1.04 7.43 -4.84
CA SER A 115 0.38 6.99 -3.61
C SER A 115 -1.13 6.79 -3.81
N LEU A 116 -1.64 5.68 -3.29
CA LEU A 116 -3.06 5.30 -3.29
C LEU A 116 -4.00 6.46 -2.90
N PHE A 117 -3.63 7.22 -1.86
CA PHE A 117 -4.42 8.36 -1.38
C PHE A 117 -4.50 9.49 -2.41
N VAL A 118 -3.38 9.78 -3.09
CA VAL A 118 -3.30 10.82 -4.12
C VAL A 118 -4.09 10.40 -5.36
N VAL A 119 -4.06 9.12 -5.73
CA VAL A 119 -4.85 8.61 -6.86
C VAL A 119 -6.34 8.86 -6.68
N VAL A 120 -6.89 8.68 -5.46
CA VAL A 120 -8.31 8.96 -5.20
C VAL A 120 -8.62 10.43 -5.48
N PHE A 121 -7.86 11.36 -4.92
CA PHE A 121 -8.10 12.80 -5.12
C PHE A 121 -7.90 13.23 -6.56
N ALA A 122 -6.90 12.68 -7.24
CA ALA A 122 -6.61 13.01 -8.63
C ALA A 122 -7.68 12.47 -9.59
N VAL A 123 -8.18 11.25 -9.36
CA VAL A 123 -9.12 10.58 -10.27
C VAL A 123 -10.58 10.92 -9.97
N TYR A 124 -10.93 11.24 -8.72
CA TYR A 124 -12.32 11.48 -8.31
C TYR A 124 -13.05 12.55 -9.13
N PRO A 125 -12.49 13.76 -9.37
CA PRO A 125 -13.12 14.78 -10.20
C PRO A 125 -13.51 14.29 -11.59
N PHE A 126 -12.61 13.51 -12.20
CA PHE A 126 -12.84 12.95 -13.52
C PHE A 126 -13.82 11.79 -13.53
N ALA A 127 -13.72 10.91 -12.55
CA ALA A 127 -14.62 9.78 -12.41
C ALA A 127 -16.07 10.25 -12.21
N ALA A 128 -16.26 11.28 -11.38
CA ALA A 128 -17.54 11.96 -11.20
C ALA A 128 -18.09 12.52 -12.51
N GLU A 129 -17.28 13.29 -13.24
CA GLU A 129 -17.70 13.87 -14.51
C GLU A 129 -18.06 12.78 -15.55
N LEU A 130 -17.27 11.72 -15.65
CA LEU A 130 -17.49 10.63 -16.60
C LEU A 130 -18.75 9.82 -16.25
N TYR A 131 -18.98 9.54 -14.97
CA TYR A 131 -20.20 8.89 -14.48
C TYR A 131 -21.43 9.76 -14.72
N ARG A 132 -21.32 11.07 -14.50
CA ARG A 132 -22.39 12.04 -14.73
C ARG A 132 -22.78 12.11 -16.20
N GLN A 133 -21.81 12.22 -17.10
CA GLN A 133 -22.05 12.21 -18.55
C GLN A 133 -22.67 10.89 -19.04
N SER A 134 -22.29 9.76 -18.41
CA SER A 134 -22.80 8.43 -18.77
C SER A 134 -24.07 8.03 -18.01
N ASN A 135 -24.61 8.93 -17.18
CA ASN A 135 -25.74 8.68 -16.26
C ASN A 135 -25.57 7.39 -15.43
N ILE A 136 -24.36 7.11 -14.96
CA ILE A 136 -24.05 5.95 -14.11
C ILE A 136 -24.25 6.34 -12.64
N PRO A 137 -24.88 5.51 -11.79
CA PRO A 137 -25.05 5.82 -10.38
C PRO A 137 -23.74 6.15 -9.65
N LYS A 138 -23.67 7.35 -9.05
CA LYS A 138 -22.47 7.85 -8.36
C LYS A 138 -21.95 6.87 -7.30
N ARG A 139 -22.86 6.15 -6.62
CA ARG A 139 -22.54 5.14 -5.59
C ARG A 139 -21.66 3.98 -6.08
N LEU A 140 -21.59 3.73 -7.40
CA LEU A 140 -20.74 2.67 -7.96
C LEU A 140 -19.30 3.13 -8.20
N MET A 141 -19.02 4.43 -8.15
CA MET A 141 -17.71 5.01 -8.45
C MET A 141 -16.60 4.57 -7.48
N PRO A 142 -16.83 4.51 -6.14
CA PRO A 142 -15.81 4.02 -5.22
C PRO A 142 -15.33 2.61 -5.59
N GLY A 143 -16.21 1.75 -6.11
CA GLY A 143 -15.84 0.41 -6.56
C GLY A 143 -14.90 0.40 -7.77
N ALA A 144 -15.09 1.31 -8.73
CA ALA A 144 -14.21 1.42 -9.89
C ALA A 144 -12.82 1.97 -9.52
N ILE A 145 -12.77 2.99 -8.66
CA ILE A 145 -11.50 3.52 -8.15
C ILE A 145 -10.78 2.46 -7.32
N ALA A 146 -11.49 1.77 -6.42
CA ALA A 146 -10.93 0.71 -5.59
C ALA A 146 -10.38 -0.46 -6.42
N LEU A 147 -11.09 -0.89 -7.47
CA LEU A 147 -10.58 -1.94 -8.35
C LEU A 147 -9.27 -1.53 -9.02
N GLY A 148 -9.16 -0.31 -9.56
CA GLY A 148 -7.93 0.12 -10.23
C GLY A 148 -6.78 0.44 -9.28
N ALA A 149 -7.06 1.02 -8.11
CA ALA A 149 -6.05 1.55 -7.20
C ALA A 149 -5.69 0.59 -6.05
N PHE A 150 -6.66 -0.16 -5.50
CA PHE A 150 -6.52 -0.89 -4.22
C PHE A 150 -6.59 -2.41 -4.36
N THR A 151 -6.32 -2.95 -5.56
CA THR A 151 -6.35 -4.40 -5.78
C THR A 151 -5.10 -4.87 -6.53
N PHE A 152 -5.20 -5.19 -7.81
CA PHE A 152 -4.11 -5.83 -8.56
C PHE A 152 -2.85 -4.97 -8.65
N THR A 153 -2.97 -3.65 -8.76
CA THR A 153 -1.80 -2.76 -8.78
C THR A 153 -1.17 -2.52 -7.43
N MET A 154 -1.91 -2.76 -6.35
CA MET A 154 -1.43 -2.64 -4.98
C MET A 154 -0.64 -3.89 -4.58
N ASP A 155 -1.15 -5.06 -4.98
CA ASP A 155 -0.70 -6.34 -4.43
C ASP A 155 -0.06 -7.26 -5.47
N SER A 156 -0.77 -7.58 -6.56
CA SER A 156 -0.42 -8.72 -7.41
C SER A 156 0.41 -8.38 -8.65
N LEU A 157 0.41 -7.14 -9.13
CA LEU A 157 1.16 -6.78 -10.33
C LEU A 157 2.67 -6.74 -10.01
N PRO A 158 3.52 -7.53 -10.69
CA PRO A 158 4.93 -7.64 -10.32
C PRO A 158 5.66 -6.30 -10.45
N GLY A 159 6.55 -6.02 -9.51
CA GLY A 159 7.36 -4.81 -9.50
C GLY A 159 6.62 -3.56 -9.01
N THR A 160 5.37 -3.69 -8.55
CA THR A 160 4.64 -2.55 -8.02
C THR A 160 5.37 -1.93 -6.83
N PRO A 161 5.56 -0.60 -6.80
CA PRO A 161 6.22 0.10 -5.69
C PRO A 161 5.29 0.32 -4.49
N GLN A 162 4.06 -0.20 -4.54
CA GLN A 162 3.08 -0.05 -3.46
C GLN A 162 3.50 -0.84 -2.22
N ILE A 163 3.19 -0.28 -1.05
CA ILE A 163 3.73 -0.78 0.23
C ILE A 163 3.37 -2.25 0.49
N GLN A 164 2.21 -2.70 0.02
CA GLN A 164 1.70 -4.06 0.19
C GLN A 164 2.59 -5.11 -0.48
N ASN A 165 3.23 -4.75 -1.60
CA ASN A 165 4.23 -5.60 -2.28
C ASN A 165 5.65 -5.42 -1.71
N ILE A 166 5.90 -4.35 -0.94
CA ILE A 166 7.22 -4.09 -0.35
C ILE A 166 7.35 -4.69 1.04
N ILE A 167 6.29 -4.73 1.85
CA ILE A 167 6.31 -5.30 3.20
C ILE A 167 6.83 -6.76 3.19
N PRO A 168 6.30 -7.69 2.37
CA PRO A 168 6.70 -9.09 2.41
C PRO A 168 8.18 -9.32 2.10
N THR A 169 8.82 -8.43 1.33
CA THR A 169 10.25 -8.53 0.96
C THR A 169 11.16 -8.61 2.18
N THR A 170 10.82 -7.92 3.28
CA THR A 170 11.64 -7.91 4.49
C THR A 170 11.47 -9.17 5.33
N PHE A 171 10.34 -9.85 5.22
CA PHE A 171 10.04 -11.10 5.92
C PHE A 171 10.55 -12.31 5.14
N PHE A 172 10.23 -12.37 3.86
CA PHE A 172 10.52 -13.51 2.99
C PHE A 172 11.86 -13.40 2.27
N LYS A 173 12.56 -12.26 2.40
CA LYS A 173 13.85 -11.97 1.74
C LYS A 173 13.77 -12.08 0.21
N THR A 174 12.62 -11.70 -0.33
CA THR A 174 12.31 -11.64 -1.77
C THR A 174 12.45 -10.21 -2.29
N THR A 175 12.07 -9.97 -3.55
CA THR A 175 12.04 -8.63 -4.14
C THR A 175 10.62 -8.23 -4.53
N ALA A 176 10.42 -6.96 -4.92
CA ALA A 176 9.14 -6.49 -5.46
C ALA A 176 8.68 -7.25 -6.72
N TRP A 177 9.55 -8.06 -7.32
CA TRP A 177 9.29 -8.83 -8.55
C TRP A 177 9.04 -10.33 -8.28
N ALA A 178 8.76 -10.71 -7.04
CA ALA A 178 8.53 -12.11 -6.65
C ALA A 178 7.39 -12.76 -7.46
N ALA A 179 7.59 -14.03 -7.85
CA ALA A 179 6.61 -14.86 -8.57
C ALA A 179 5.85 -14.12 -9.68
N PRO A 180 6.55 -13.57 -10.70
CA PRO A 180 5.94 -12.63 -11.63
C PRO A 180 4.79 -13.24 -12.44
N TRP A 181 4.86 -14.54 -12.76
CA TRP A 181 3.78 -15.21 -13.48
C TRP A 181 2.53 -15.39 -12.63
N LEU A 182 2.67 -15.74 -11.35
CA LEU A 182 1.53 -15.84 -10.43
C LEU A 182 0.88 -14.46 -10.23
N GLY A 183 1.71 -13.44 -10.06
CA GLY A 183 1.26 -12.05 -9.96
C GLY A 183 0.47 -11.58 -11.19
N VAL A 184 0.98 -11.83 -12.39
CA VAL A 184 0.30 -11.49 -13.66
C VAL A 184 -1.02 -12.25 -13.81
N ILE A 185 -1.05 -13.56 -13.53
CA ILE A 185 -2.28 -14.37 -13.60
C ILE A 185 -3.32 -13.86 -12.60
N GLY A 186 -2.90 -13.60 -11.35
CA GLY A 186 -3.76 -13.04 -10.32
C GLY A 186 -4.29 -11.65 -10.69
N SER A 187 -3.43 -10.79 -11.25
CA SER A 187 -3.83 -9.47 -11.75
C SER A 187 -4.88 -9.57 -12.85
N LEU A 188 -4.67 -10.44 -13.85
CA LEU A 188 -5.64 -10.67 -14.93
C LEU A 188 -6.97 -11.18 -14.38
N PHE A 189 -6.94 -12.13 -13.44
CA PHE A 189 -8.15 -12.62 -12.78
C PHE A 189 -8.91 -11.50 -12.08
N ILE A 190 -8.23 -10.69 -11.26
CA ILE A 190 -8.84 -9.56 -10.53
C ILE A 190 -9.44 -8.54 -11.50
N ILE A 191 -8.71 -8.17 -12.55
CA ILE A 191 -9.18 -7.22 -13.57
C ILE A 191 -10.43 -7.74 -14.26
N VAL A 192 -10.41 -8.99 -14.75
CA VAL A 192 -11.52 -9.59 -15.50
C VAL A 192 -12.75 -9.73 -14.63
N VAL A 193 -12.62 -10.34 -13.44
CA VAL A 193 -13.73 -10.55 -12.52
C VAL A 193 -14.27 -9.21 -12.01
N GLY A 194 -13.39 -8.30 -11.61
CA GLY A 194 -13.76 -6.99 -11.09
C GLY A 194 -14.49 -6.13 -12.12
N LEU A 195 -13.97 -6.02 -13.34
CA LEU A 195 -14.63 -5.26 -14.41
C LEU A 195 -15.97 -5.89 -14.81
N SER A 196 -16.02 -7.22 -14.90
CA SER A 196 -17.27 -7.94 -15.20
C SER A 196 -18.32 -7.68 -14.13
N TYR A 197 -17.94 -7.72 -12.85
CA TYR A 197 -18.83 -7.42 -11.74
C TYR A 197 -19.31 -5.96 -11.74
N LEU A 198 -18.40 -5.00 -11.92
CA LEU A 198 -18.77 -3.58 -11.96
C LEU A 198 -19.68 -3.26 -13.14
N GLU A 199 -19.45 -3.89 -14.29
CA GLU A 199 -20.30 -3.74 -15.47
C GLU A 199 -21.67 -4.39 -15.27
N TRP A 200 -21.73 -5.56 -14.65
CA TRP A 200 -23.00 -6.19 -14.26
C TRP A 200 -23.78 -5.29 -13.30
N ARG A 201 -23.14 -4.77 -12.24
CA ARG A 201 -23.78 -3.85 -11.28
C ARG A 201 -24.28 -2.57 -11.94
N ARG A 202 -23.50 -1.99 -12.86
CA ARG A 202 -23.90 -0.82 -13.65
C ARG A 202 -25.17 -1.12 -14.44
N ARG A 203 -25.19 -2.21 -15.21
CA ARG A 203 -26.35 -2.62 -16.03
C ARG A 203 -27.57 -2.90 -15.16
N SER A 204 -27.40 -3.63 -14.05
CA SER A 204 -28.50 -3.95 -13.14
C SER A 204 -29.10 -2.71 -12.47
N ALA A 205 -28.29 -1.72 -12.09
CA ALA A 205 -28.80 -0.49 -11.50
C ALA A 205 -29.52 0.39 -12.54
N MET A 206 -28.94 0.52 -13.74
CA MET A 206 -29.57 1.28 -14.82
C MET A 206 -30.88 0.64 -15.31
N ALA A 207 -30.97 -0.69 -15.33
CA ALA A 207 -32.22 -1.40 -15.63
C ALA A 207 -33.34 -1.11 -14.62
N LYS A 208 -32.99 -0.67 -13.40
CA LYS A 208 -33.94 -0.22 -12.37
C LYS A 208 -34.24 1.28 -12.44
N GLY A 209 -33.74 1.98 -13.47
CA GLY A 209 -33.89 3.43 -13.62
C GLY A 209 -32.97 4.26 -12.73
N GLU A 210 -31.97 3.65 -12.06
CA GLU A 210 -30.98 4.43 -11.29
C GLU A 210 -30.06 5.21 -12.25
N GLY A 211 -30.02 6.53 -12.07
CA GLY A 211 -29.07 7.43 -12.74
C GLY A 211 -27.99 7.96 -11.80
N TYR A 212 -27.24 8.98 -12.23
CA TYR A 212 -26.16 9.58 -11.41
C TYR A 212 -26.63 10.05 -10.02
N GLY A 213 -27.87 10.56 -9.94
CA GLY A 213 -28.51 11.03 -8.71
C GLY A 213 -28.77 12.53 -8.73
N THR A 214 -29.68 12.98 -7.87
CA THR A 214 -30.08 14.39 -7.72
C THR A 214 -29.61 15.00 -6.39
N SER A 215 -29.57 14.20 -5.32
CA SER A 215 -29.05 14.59 -4.01
C SER A 215 -27.59 14.17 -3.87
N LEU A 216 -26.68 15.00 -4.39
CA LEU A 216 -25.27 14.70 -4.49
C LEU A 216 -24.48 15.28 -3.29
N VAL A 217 -23.55 14.49 -2.75
CA VAL A 217 -22.63 14.90 -1.68
C VAL A 217 -21.20 14.80 -2.21
N ASN A 218 -20.31 15.72 -1.82
CA ASN A 218 -18.92 15.79 -2.30
C ASN A 218 -18.83 15.92 -3.83
N GLU A 219 -19.56 16.84 -4.44
CA GLU A 219 -19.35 17.11 -5.87
C GLU A 219 -18.00 17.83 -6.06
N PRO A 220 -17.14 17.33 -6.95
CA PRO A 220 -15.87 17.97 -7.24
C PRO A 220 -16.08 19.19 -8.14
N ASP A 221 -15.16 20.16 -8.05
CA ASP A 221 -15.10 21.24 -9.02
C ASP A 221 -14.85 20.68 -10.43
N ARG A 222 -15.42 21.36 -11.44
CA ARG A 222 -15.20 20.97 -12.84
C ARG A 222 -13.72 21.15 -13.18
N VAL A 223 -13.12 20.10 -13.74
CA VAL A 223 -11.74 20.17 -14.22
C VAL A 223 -11.69 21.02 -15.49
N GLU A 224 -10.93 22.11 -15.45
CA GLU A 224 -10.63 22.89 -16.65
C GLU A 224 -9.70 22.10 -17.58
N THR A 225 -10.13 21.86 -18.82
CA THR A 225 -9.39 21.07 -19.82
C THR A 225 -8.41 21.90 -20.66
N GLY A 226 -8.01 23.08 -20.19
CA GLY A 226 -7.14 24.01 -20.92
C GLY A 226 -5.64 23.74 -20.70
N ASN A 227 -4.86 23.73 -21.77
CA ASN A 227 -3.38 23.71 -21.75
C ASN A 227 -2.73 22.51 -21.01
N LEU A 228 -3.24 21.30 -21.27
CA LEU A 228 -2.71 20.06 -20.68
C LEU A 228 -1.35 19.66 -21.30
N PRO A 229 -0.44 19.06 -20.50
CA PRO A 229 0.77 18.43 -21.00
C PRO A 229 0.49 17.33 -22.04
N HIS A 230 1.48 17.05 -22.91
CA HIS A 230 1.35 15.94 -23.84
C HIS A 230 1.26 14.60 -23.09
N PRO A 231 0.32 13.69 -23.41
CA PRO A 231 0.11 12.46 -22.65
C PRO A 231 1.35 11.56 -22.52
N ALA A 232 2.18 11.48 -23.57
CA ALA A 232 3.42 10.71 -23.52
C ALA A 232 4.39 11.24 -22.46
N LEU A 233 4.47 12.57 -22.29
CA LEU A 233 5.30 13.18 -21.26
C LEU A 233 4.74 12.89 -19.85
N ALA A 234 3.42 12.87 -19.72
CA ALA A 234 2.74 12.57 -18.46
C ALA A 234 2.92 11.11 -18.01
N ILE A 235 2.96 10.17 -18.96
CA ILE A 235 3.16 8.74 -18.70
C ILE A 235 4.64 8.40 -18.47
N ALA A 236 5.57 9.13 -19.09
CA ALA A 236 7.01 8.88 -19.01
C ALA A 236 7.55 8.67 -17.57
N PRO A 237 7.25 9.52 -16.57
CA PRO A 237 7.74 9.30 -15.20
C PRO A 237 7.20 8.01 -14.55
N LEU A 238 5.97 7.60 -14.85
CA LEU A 238 5.37 6.37 -14.32
C LEU A 238 6.07 5.13 -14.88
N VAL A 239 6.33 5.12 -16.19
CA VAL A 239 7.09 4.06 -16.86
C VAL A 239 8.53 4.04 -16.34
N PHE A 240 9.13 5.22 -16.17
CA PHE A 240 10.50 5.35 -15.70
C PHE A 240 10.67 4.82 -14.28
N VAL A 241 9.72 5.05 -13.37
CA VAL A 241 9.72 4.45 -12.03
C VAL A 241 9.72 2.91 -12.13
N GLY A 242 8.84 2.33 -12.94
CA GLY A 242 8.79 0.86 -13.11
C GLY A 242 10.10 0.28 -13.65
N VAL A 243 10.66 0.88 -14.70
CA VAL A 243 11.93 0.45 -15.30
C VAL A 243 13.10 0.65 -14.33
N ALA A 244 13.19 1.80 -13.67
CA ALA A 244 14.23 2.07 -12.69
C ALA A 244 14.16 1.12 -11.51
N ASN A 245 12.96 0.78 -11.03
CA ASN A 245 12.78 -0.19 -9.94
C ASN A 245 13.34 -1.57 -10.35
N PHE A 246 13.02 -2.03 -11.55
CA PHE A 246 13.56 -3.29 -12.10
C PHE A 246 15.09 -3.29 -12.18
N VAL A 247 15.66 -2.23 -12.76
CA VAL A 247 17.11 -2.10 -12.97
C VAL A 247 17.84 -2.02 -11.63
N LEU A 248 17.38 -1.16 -10.72
CA LEU A 248 17.98 -0.99 -9.40
C LEU A 248 17.89 -2.26 -8.54
N THR A 249 16.79 -3.02 -8.64
CA THR A 249 16.67 -4.32 -7.96
C THR A 249 17.79 -5.29 -8.35
N LYS A 250 18.27 -5.23 -9.60
CA LYS A 250 19.36 -6.07 -10.11
C LYS A 250 20.75 -5.52 -9.81
N TRP A 251 20.91 -4.20 -9.90
CA TRP A 251 22.22 -3.56 -9.79
C TRP A 251 22.66 -3.33 -8.34
N ILE A 252 21.75 -3.03 -7.42
CA ILE A 252 22.08 -2.78 -6.01
C ILE A 252 22.86 -3.96 -5.38
N PRO A 253 22.46 -5.24 -5.53
CA PRO A 253 23.24 -6.36 -5.02
C PRO A 253 24.63 -6.50 -5.67
N GLN A 254 24.80 -6.06 -6.92
CA GLN A 254 26.11 -6.09 -7.61
C GLN A 254 27.04 -5.01 -7.06
N TRP A 255 26.50 -3.87 -6.65
CA TRP A 255 27.27 -2.77 -6.07
C TRP A 255 27.66 -3.03 -4.62
N TYR A 256 26.76 -3.63 -3.83
CA TYR A 256 26.92 -3.75 -2.38
C TYR A 256 27.20 -5.17 -1.88
N GLY A 257 27.11 -6.20 -2.73
CA GLY A 257 27.27 -7.59 -2.32
C GLY A 257 26.10 -8.14 -1.49
N GLU A 258 26.36 -9.19 -0.70
CA GLU A 258 25.33 -9.78 0.20
C GLU A 258 25.05 -8.91 1.43
N SER A 259 26.10 -8.32 1.97
CA SER A 259 26.07 -7.34 3.05
C SER A 259 27.11 -6.27 2.79
N PHE A 260 26.82 -5.06 3.24
CA PHE A 260 27.75 -3.95 3.16
C PHE A 260 27.96 -3.36 4.55
N THR A 261 29.24 -3.17 4.90
CA THR A 261 29.64 -2.60 6.18
C THR A 261 30.36 -1.29 5.94
N VAL A 262 29.83 -0.21 6.52
CA VAL A 262 30.52 1.07 6.60
C VAL A 262 31.28 1.09 7.92
N ALA A 263 32.61 1.13 7.83
CA ALA A 263 33.48 1.17 8.99
C ALA A 263 33.77 2.62 9.45
N PRO A 264 34.14 2.83 10.74
CA PRO A 264 34.37 4.16 11.30
C PRO A 264 35.49 4.96 10.63
N ASP A 265 36.42 4.30 9.96
CA ASP A 265 37.48 4.92 9.15
C ASP A 265 36.93 5.66 7.92
N VAL A 266 35.83 5.17 7.34
CA VAL A 266 35.14 5.81 6.21
C VAL A 266 34.25 6.96 6.68
N LEU A 267 33.58 6.80 7.82
CA LEU A 267 32.71 7.82 8.42
C LEU A 267 33.14 8.07 9.88
N PRO A 268 34.05 9.02 10.16
CA PRO A 268 34.60 9.23 11.50
C PRO A 268 33.57 9.51 12.62
N GLY A 269 32.34 9.89 12.25
CA GLY A 269 31.24 10.13 13.18
C GLY A 269 30.47 8.89 13.65
N ILE A 270 30.73 7.68 13.12
CA ILE A 270 30.07 6.45 13.59
C ILE A 270 30.90 5.75 14.67
N HIS A 271 30.30 5.51 15.84
CA HIS A 271 30.96 4.84 16.97
C HIS A 271 31.02 3.30 16.82
N ALA A 272 30.21 2.73 15.92
CA ALA A 272 30.20 1.31 15.60
C ALA A 272 29.99 1.12 14.08
N PRO A 273 30.56 0.08 13.46
CA PRO A 273 30.35 -0.22 12.05
C PRO A 273 28.86 -0.40 11.73
N VAL A 274 28.41 0.25 10.66
CA VAL A 274 27.03 0.11 10.17
C VAL A 274 27.00 -1.02 9.15
N THR A 275 26.46 -2.17 9.54
CA THR A 275 26.32 -3.34 8.64
C THR A 275 24.87 -3.52 8.23
N VAL A 276 24.64 -3.65 6.92
CA VAL A 276 23.30 -3.88 6.35
C VAL A 276 23.35 -5.12 5.47
N ALA A 277 22.45 -6.08 5.73
CA ALA A 277 22.22 -7.21 4.82
C ALA A 277 21.42 -6.70 3.61
N VAL A 278 22.04 -6.67 2.43
CA VAL A 278 21.45 -6.05 1.23
C VAL A 278 20.15 -6.76 0.83
N LYS A 279 20.10 -8.09 0.95
CA LYS A 279 18.89 -8.90 0.66
C LYS A 279 17.66 -8.49 1.47
N SER A 280 17.82 -7.89 2.67
CA SER A 280 16.67 -7.47 3.48
C SER A 280 16.12 -6.09 3.13
N VAL A 281 16.85 -5.30 2.32
CA VAL A 281 16.50 -3.91 2.01
C VAL A 281 16.55 -3.57 0.51
N VAL A 282 17.01 -4.48 -0.35
CA VAL A 282 17.18 -4.24 -1.79
C VAL A 282 15.91 -3.73 -2.47
N ALA A 283 14.75 -4.33 -2.16
CA ALA A 283 13.46 -3.90 -2.73
C ALA A 283 13.09 -2.48 -2.27
N ILE A 284 13.36 -2.17 -1.00
CA ILE A 284 13.11 -0.86 -0.41
C ILE A 284 13.99 0.20 -1.10
N TRP A 285 15.30 -0.06 -1.22
CA TRP A 285 16.23 0.87 -1.86
C TRP A 285 15.95 1.05 -3.35
N ALA A 286 15.59 -0.02 -4.06
CA ALA A 286 15.24 0.05 -5.48
C ALA A 286 14.00 0.93 -5.71
N VAL A 287 12.95 0.76 -4.91
CA VAL A 287 11.74 1.59 -4.99
C VAL A 287 12.02 3.04 -4.62
N GLN A 288 12.80 3.30 -3.56
CA GLN A 288 13.18 4.67 -3.20
C GLN A 288 13.95 5.36 -4.33
N GLY A 289 14.96 4.69 -4.90
CA GLY A 289 15.72 5.21 -6.03
C GLY A 289 14.85 5.45 -7.25
N ALA A 290 13.94 4.54 -7.57
CA ALA A 290 13.00 4.68 -8.67
C ALA A 290 12.05 5.88 -8.49
N LEU A 291 11.47 6.06 -7.31
CA LEU A 291 10.59 7.19 -7.01
C LEU A 291 11.35 8.53 -7.05
N LEU A 292 12.58 8.57 -6.53
CA LEU A 292 13.45 9.75 -6.64
C LEU A 292 13.71 10.13 -8.09
N LEU A 293 14.07 9.15 -8.92
CA LEU A 293 14.28 9.33 -10.36
C LEU A 293 13.00 9.82 -11.06
N GLY A 294 11.84 9.27 -10.70
CA GLY A 294 10.53 9.74 -11.17
C GLY A 294 10.24 11.19 -10.78
N ILE A 295 10.48 11.56 -9.52
CA ILE A 295 10.31 12.94 -9.02
C ILE A 295 11.22 13.90 -9.80
N LEU A 296 12.49 13.54 -9.99
CA LEU A 296 13.45 14.35 -10.74
C LEU A 296 13.00 14.56 -12.19
N LEU A 297 12.48 13.52 -12.85
CA LEU A 297 11.99 13.62 -14.22
C LEU A 297 10.75 14.54 -14.31
N VAL A 298 9.82 14.46 -13.36
CA VAL A 298 8.67 15.37 -13.30
C VAL A 298 9.13 16.82 -13.09
N ILE A 299 10.05 17.04 -12.15
CA ILE A 299 10.58 18.39 -11.88
C ILE A 299 11.29 18.93 -13.12
N ALA A 300 12.12 18.15 -13.79
CA ALA A 300 12.85 18.57 -14.98
C ALA A 300 11.90 18.93 -16.14
N THR A 301 10.82 18.18 -16.32
CA THR A 301 9.92 18.32 -17.47
C THR A 301 8.74 19.28 -17.23
N ALA A 302 8.40 19.55 -15.97
CA ALA A 302 7.24 20.36 -15.59
C ALA A 302 7.55 21.43 -14.52
N PHE A 303 8.83 21.84 -14.37
CA PHE A 303 9.27 22.81 -13.35
C PHE A 303 8.40 24.06 -13.27
N GLY A 304 8.05 24.64 -14.42
CA GLY A 304 7.22 25.85 -14.49
C GLY A 304 5.84 25.69 -13.85
N ARG A 305 5.21 24.51 -14.01
CA ARG A 305 3.90 24.19 -13.41
C ARG A 305 4.03 23.84 -11.92
N VAL A 306 5.08 23.11 -11.55
CA VAL A 306 5.28 22.60 -10.20
C VAL A 306 5.77 23.68 -9.23
N LYS A 307 6.70 24.55 -9.64
CA LYS A 307 7.43 25.48 -8.75
C LYS A 307 6.52 26.39 -7.91
N ALA A 308 5.40 26.83 -8.47
CA ALA A 308 4.49 27.79 -7.83
C ALA A 308 3.81 27.21 -6.59
N ARG A 309 3.53 25.91 -6.58
CA ARG A 309 2.81 25.22 -5.50
C ARG A 309 3.62 24.12 -4.83
N PHE A 310 4.90 23.95 -5.18
CA PHE A 310 5.73 22.86 -4.68
C PHE A 310 5.79 22.81 -3.16
N ALA A 311 6.11 23.93 -2.51
CA ALA A 311 6.26 23.97 -1.04
C ALA A 311 4.93 23.67 -0.31
N THR A 312 3.82 24.29 -0.73
CA THR A 312 2.51 24.06 -0.09
C THR A 312 1.97 22.67 -0.42
N GLY A 313 2.13 22.21 -1.66
CA GLY A 313 1.68 20.89 -2.10
C GLY A 313 2.41 19.76 -1.39
N THR A 314 3.75 19.81 -1.34
CA THR A 314 4.55 18.75 -0.69
C THR A 314 4.36 18.71 0.82
N LYS A 315 4.08 19.83 1.50
CA LYS A 315 3.69 19.82 2.92
C LYS A 315 2.48 18.92 3.19
N MET A 316 1.44 19.01 2.35
CA MET A 316 0.27 18.14 2.48
C MET A 316 0.62 16.67 2.21
N ALA A 317 1.46 16.41 1.21
CA ALA A 317 1.92 15.06 0.89
C ALA A 317 2.73 14.44 2.04
N VAL A 318 3.62 15.20 2.66
CA VAL A 318 4.41 14.79 3.83
C VAL A 318 3.51 14.47 5.01
N SER A 319 2.53 15.34 5.33
CA SER A 319 1.57 15.08 6.41
C SER A 319 0.75 13.81 6.17
N GLY A 320 0.30 13.58 4.93
CA GLY A 320 -0.40 12.35 4.55
C GLY A 320 0.48 11.10 4.68
N ALA A 321 1.75 11.18 4.26
CA ALA A 321 2.71 10.09 4.39
C ALA A 321 3.02 9.75 5.85
N LEU A 322 3.17 10.76 6.71
CA LEU A 322 3.35 10.57 8.16
C LEU A 322 2.16 9.85 8.77
N LEU A 323 0.93 10.30 8.47
CA LEU A 323 -0.29 9.68 8.98
C LEU A 323 -0.41 8.21 8.53
N ALA A 324 -0.20 7.94 7.24
CA ALA A 324 -0.27 6.58 6.69
C ALA A 324 0.79 5.65 7.29
N THR A 325 2.02 6.15 7.44
CA THR A 325 3.13 5.40 8.04
C THR A 325 2.84 5.10 9.50
N LEU A 326 2.44 6.10 10.30
CA LEU A 326 2.21 5.93 11.73
C LEU A 326 0.99 5.06 12.03
N ASN A 327 -0.08 5.13 11.23
CA ASN A 327 -1.21 4.21 11.34
C ASN A 327 -0.74 2.75 11.20
N THR A 328 -0.04 2.43 10.11
CA THR A 328 0.44 1.07 9.86
C THR A 328 1.48 0.62 10.88
N ALA A 329 2.39 1.52 11.27
CA ALA A 329 3.42 1.24 12.28
C ALA A 329 2.80 0.93 13.66
N SER A 330 1.75 1.65 14.03
CA SER A 330 1.02 1.42 15.28
C SER A 330 0.29 0.06 15.27
N GLU A 331 -0.31 -0.30 14.13
CA GLU A 331 -0.90 -1.63 13.91
C GLU A 331 0.16 -2.73 14.01
N TYR A 332 1.35 -2.52 13.43
CA TYR A 332 2.47 -3.45 13.56
C TYR A 332 2.97 -3.59 15.00
N GLY A 333 3.03 -2.49 15.74
CA GLY A 333 3.32 -2.47 17.18
C GLY A 333 2.31 -3.28 17.98
N PHE A 334 1.02 -3.08 17.72
CA PHE A 334 -0.06 -3.86 18.32
C PHE A 334 0.07 -5.34 17.98
N GLY A 335 0.30 -5.71 16.71
CA GLY A 335 0.49 -7.09 16.28
C GLY A 335 1.65 -7.78 16.99
N GLY A 336 2.77 -7.06 17.16
CA GLY A 336 3.92 -7.53 17.92
C GLY A 336 3.57 -7.89 19.36
N VAL A 337 2.86 -6.99 20.08
CA VAL A 337 2.43 -7.24 21.46
C VAL A 337 1.44 -8.41 21.52
N ILE A 338 0.39 -8.39 20.70
CA ILE A 338 -0.63 -9.42 20.72
C ILE A 338 -0.05 -10.81 20.42
N SER A 339 0.89 -10.90 19.48
CA SER A 339 1.55 -12.17 19.14
C SER A 339 2.38 -12.76 20.28
N ALA A 340 2.86 -11.93 21.20
CA ALA A 340 3.65 -12.34 22.36
C ALA A 340 2.79 -12.76 23.56
N LEU A 341 1.47 -12.51 23.54
CA LEU A 341 0.59 -12.86 24.64
C LEU A 341 0.30 -14.38 24.67
N PRO A 342 0.20 -15.01 25.86
CA PRO A 342 -0.11 -16.44 25.97
C PRO A 342 -1.40 -16.86 25.25
N GLY A 343 -2.38 -15.96 25.18
CA GLY A 343 -3.65 -16.20 24.47
C GLY A 343 -3.49 -16.41 22.97
N PHE A 344 -2.40 -15.89 22.38
CA PHE A 344 -2.13 -16.01 20.96
C PHE A 344 -1.71 -17.42 20.54
N ILE A 345 -1.19 -18.24 21.47
CA ILE A 345 -0.82 -19.64 21.19
C ILE A 345 -2.02 -20.42 20.66
N VAL A 346 -3.22 -20.15 21.17
CA VAL A 346 -4.47 -20.78 20.71
C VAL A 346 -4.79 -20.37 19.27
N ILE A 347 -4.64 -19.08 18.93
CA ILE A 347 -4.82 -18.57 17.57
C ILE A 347 -3.79 -19.20 16.64
N GLY A 348 -2.51 -19.22 17.04
CA GLY A 348 -1.44 -19.86 16.29
C GLY A 348 -1.69 -21.35 16.04
N ASN A 349 -2.22 -22.08 17.02
CA ASN A 349 -2.57 -23.50 16.86
C ASN A 349 -3.80 -23.71 15.98
N ALA A 350 -4.83 -22.86 16.09
CA ALA A 350 -6.00 -22.91 15.20
C ALA A 350 -5.59 -22.64 13.75
N LEU A 351 -4.67 -21.70 13.54
CA LEU A 351 -4.17 -21.39 12.20
C LEU A 351 -3.28 -22.50 11.65
N LYS A 352 -2.49 -23.19 12.48
CA LYS A 352 -1.76 -24.42 12.07
C LYS A 352 -2.69 -25.54 11.59
N ALA A 353 -3.99 -25.50 11.91
CA ALA A 353 -4.95 -26.47 11.38
C ALA A 353 -5.20 -26.28 9.88
N ILE A 354 -4.85 -25.13 9.29
CA ILE A 354 -4.87 -24.91 7.84
C ILE A 354 -3.55 -25.46 7.27
N PRO A 355 -3.56 -26.64 6.60
CA PRO A 355 -2.32 -27.35 6.28
C PRO A 355 -1.52 -26.67 5.17
N ASN A 356 -2.21 -26.02 4.22
CA ASN A 356 -1.57 -25.36 3.10
C ASN A 356 -1.11 -23.94 3.52
N PRO A 357 0.20 -23.63 3.48
CA PRO A 357 0.74 -22.36 3.96
C PRO A 357 0.30 -21.16 3.11
N LEU A 358 0.01 -21.35 1.82
CA LEU A 358 -0.50 -20.29 0.95
C LEU A 358 -1.93 -19.91 1.33
N VAL A 359 -2.78 -20.92 1.54
CA VAL A 359 -4.16 -20.70 2.01
C VAL A 359 -4.15 -20.08 3.41
N ASN A 360 -3.26 -20.55 4.28
CA ASN A 360 -3.12 -20.02 5.63
C ASN A 360 -2.71 -18.54 5.63
N ALA A 361 -1.69 -18.19 4.85
CA ALA A 361 -1.25 -16.81 4.69
C ALA A 361 -2.36 -15.93 4.11
N ALA A 362 -3.03 -16.37 3.03
CA ALA A 362 -4.10 -15.63 2.38
C ALA A 362 -5.28 -15.35 3.33
N VAL A 363 -5.73 -16.36 4.07
CA VAL A 363 -6.83 -16.21 5.04
C VAL A 363 -6.41 -15.32 6.20
N SER A 364 -5.22 -15.54 6.77
CA SER A 364 -4.74 -14.79 7.93
C SER A 364 -4.55 -13.30 7.61
N VAL A 365 -3.87 -12.98 6.50
CA VAL A 365 -3.66 -11.59 6.05
C VAL A 365 -4.99 -10.93 5.72
N SER A 366 -5.88 -11.60 5.00
CA SER A 366 -7.18 -11.03 4.59
C SER A 366 -8.09 -10.78 5.80
N ALA A 367 -8.15 -11.73 6.73
CA ALA A 367 -8.94 -11.59 7.95
C ALA A 367 -8.43 -10.44 8.81
N LEU A 368 -7.11 -10.35 9.02
CA LEU A 368 -6.51 -9.28 9.82
C LEU A 368 -6.63 -7.92 9.14
N ALA A 369 -6.53 -7.85 7.81
CA ALA A 369 -6.77 -6.61 7.06
C ALA A 369 -8.23 -6.14 7.18
N GLY A 370 -9.18 -7.08 7.17
CA GLY A 370 -10.59 -6.77 7.45
C GLY A 370 -10.81 -6.26 8.87
N ILE A 371 -10.16 -6.88 9.86
CA ILE A 371 -10.26 -6.50 11.28
C ILE A 371 -9.69 -5.10 11.53
N THR A 372 -8.55 -4.75 10.93
CA THR A 372 -7.96 -3.42 11.10
C THR A 372 -8.62 -2.35 10.21
N GLY A 373 -9.29 -2.76 9.14
CA GLY A 373 -9.70 -1.83 8.08
C GLY A 373 -8.52 -1.27 7.29
N SER A 374 -7.34 -1.90 7.39
CA SER A 374 -6.06 -1.44 6.84
C SER A 374 -5.33 -2.62 6.20
N ALA A 375 -5.16 -2.61 4.88
CA ALA A 375 -4.51 -3.70 4.15
C ALA A 375 -3.04 -3.89 4.59
N SER A 376 -2.26 -2.81 4.61
CA SER A 376 -0.87 -2.83 5.08
C SER A 376 -0.78 -3.15 6.57
N GLY A 377 -1.74 -2.68 7.37
CA GLY A 377 -1.86 -2.97 8.80
C GLY A 377 -2.06 -4.43 9.11
N GLY A 378 -3.12 -5.01 8.53
CA GLY A 378 -3.47 -6.41 8.71
C GLY A 378 -2.38 -7.35 8.23
N MET A 379 -1.77 -7.04 7.07
CA MET A 379 -0.59 -7.76 6.58
C MET A 379 0.58 -7.64 7.56
N SER A 380 0.85 -6.46 8.09
CA SER A 380 1.92 -6.25 9.05
C SER A 380 1.68 -7.04 10.33
N ILE A 381 0.46 -7.06 10.87
CA ILE A 381 0.09 -7.88 12.04
C ILE A 381 0.27 -9.37 11.73
N ALA A 382 -0.24 -9.84 10.60
CA ALA A 382 -0.14 -11.24 10.20
C ALA A 382 1.32 -11.69 10.09
N LEU A 383 2.15 -10.91 9.39
CA LEU A 383 3.57 -11.21 9.22
C LEU A 383 4.37 -11.03 10.51
N ALA A 384 4.03 -10.06 11.36
CA ALA A 384 4.63 -9.91 12.69
C ALA A 384 4.47 -11.18 13.52
N ALA A 385 3.27 -11.74 13.45
CA ALA A 385 2.85 -12.81 14.34
C ALA A 385 3.15 -14.21 13.79
N MET A 386 3.20 -14.38 12.46
CA MET A 386 3.14 -15.69 11.83
C MET A 386 4.15 -15.95 10.71
N SER A 387 4.95 -14.96 10.31
CA SER A 387 5.91 -15.13 9.20
C SER A 387 6.82 -16.34 9.38
N ASP A 388 7.36 -16.57 10.58
CA ASP A 388 8.20 -17.73 10.87
C ASP A 388 7.47 -19.07 10.65
N THR A 389 6.18 -19.12 10.99
CA THR A 389 5.35 -20.31 10.77
C THR A 389 5.09 -20.52 9.29
N PHE A 390 4.79 -19.45 8.53
CA PHE A 390 4.61 -19.53 7.09
C PHE A 390 5.88 -20.00 6.39
N ILE A 391 7.04 -19.41 6.73
CA ILE A 391 8.34 -19.76 6.18
C ILE A 391 8.67 -21.23 6.45
N LYS A 392 8.57 -21.68 7.71
CA LYS A 392 8.88 -23.06 8.09
C LYS A 392 7.98 -24.08 7.37
N THR A 393 6.69 -23.79 7.29
CA THR A 393 5.73 -24.68 6.62
C THR A 393 5.95 -24.71 5.12
N ALA A 394 6.19 -23.55 4.49
CA ALA A 394 6.52 -23.47 3.07
C ALA A 394 7.82 -24.21 2.73
N GLN A 395 8.87 -24.09 3.56
CA GLN A 395 10.11 -24.86 3.39
C GLN A 395 9.87 -26.37 3.48
N THR A 396 9.04 -26.81 4.43
CA THR A 396 8.67 -28.23 4.60
C THR A 396 7.93 -28.77 3.38
N MET A 397 7.11 -27.94 2.73
CA MET A 397 6.36 -28.29 1.52
C MET A 397 7.09 -27.95 0.22
N HIS A 398 8.37 -27.53 0.28
CA HIS A 398 9.17 -27.10 -0.87
C HIS A 398 8.53 -25.98 -1.71
N ILE A 399 7.77 -25.09 -1.06
CA ILE A 399 7.17 -23.92 -1.69
C ILE A 399 8.18 -22.76 -1.67
N PRO A 400 8.54 -22.18 -2.83
CA PRO A 400 9.45 -21.04 -2.89
C PRO A 400 8.90 -19.84 -2.11
N MET A 401 9.77 -19.09 -1.43
CA MET A 401 9.37 -17.87 -0.71
C MET A 401 8.75 -16.81 -1.62
N GLU A 402 9.13 -16.81 -2.91
CA GLU A 402 8.52 -15.93 -3.91
C GLU A 402 7.04 -16.24 -4.16
N VAL A 403 6.59 -17.48 -3.95
CA VAL A 403 5.18 -17.88 -4.11
C VAL A 403 4.35 -17.52 -2.87
N LEU A 404 5.02 -17.42 -1.71
CA LEU A 404 4.40 -17.01 -0.45
C LEU A 404 4.29 -15.48 -0.32
N HIS A 405 5.24 -14.75 -0.92
CA HIS A 405 5.08 -13.34 -1.25
C HIS A 405 3.87 -13.21 -2.18
#